data_AF-A0A963X9D3-F1
#
_entry.id   AF-A0A963X9D3-F1
#
_cell.length_a   1.000
_cell.length_b   1.000
_cell.length_c   1.000
_cell.angle_alpha   90.00
_cell.angle_beta   90.00
_cell.angle_gamma   90.00
#
_symmetry.space_group_name_H-M   'P 1'
#
loop_
_entity.id
_entity.type
_entity.pdbx_description
1 polymer ?
#
loop_
_entity_poly.entity_id
_entity_poly.type
_entity_poly.pdbx_seq_one_letter_code
_entity_poly.pdbx_strand_id
1 'polypeptide(L)'
;MQDRDGIGRLQGLRQAGSLKLLFPRPVGRGIEVVAVNTAGGITGGDRFGIRAEAGAGTLLTVTTQAAERAYRAQQDEVAAVENRVIAEAGAEVR
;
A
#
# COMPACT_ATOMS: atom_id res chain seq x y z
N MET A 1 -1.67 0.15 -15.05
CA MET A 1 -1.82 -0.15 -16.49
C MET A 1 -1.72 -1.64 -16.74
N GLN A 2 -2.33 -2.14 -17.81
CA GLN A 2 -2.13 -3.51 -18.30
C GLN A 2 -1.12 -3.50 -19.44
N ASP A 3 -0.30 -4.55 -19.57
CA ASP A 3 0.53 -4.77 -20.75
C ASP A 3 -0.27 -5.36 -21.93
N ARG A 4 0.43 -5.74 -23.00
CA ARG A 4 -0.17 -6.29 -24.23
C ARG A 4 -0.92 -7.61 -24.00
N ASP A 5 -0.61 -8.32 -22.93
CA ASP A 5 -1.22 -9.61 -22.58
C ASP A 5 -2.35 -9.46 -21.55
N GLY A 6 -2.71 -8.21 -21.20
CA GLY A 6 -3.71 -7.89 -20.18
C GLY A 6 -3.22 -8.11 -18.76
N ILE A 7 -1.89 -8.15 -18.53
CA ILE A 7 -1.29 -8.33 -17.21
C ILE A 7 -1.05 -6.96 -16.59
N GLY A 8 -1.52 -6.76 -15.35
CA GLY A 8 -1.26 -5.56 -14.59
C GLY A 8 0.25 -5.30 -14.40
N ARG A 9 0.69 -4.07 -14.64
CA ARG A 9 2.07 -3.61 -14.44
C ARG A 9 2.13 -2.37 -13.55
N LEU A 10 3.14 -2.33 -12.69
CA LEU A 10 3.44 -1.20 -11.83
C LEU A 10 3.91 -0.02 -12.70
N GLN A 11 3.19 1.10 -12.64
CA GLN A 11 3.54 2.30 -13.42
C GLN A 11 4.37 3.31 -12.64
N GLY A 12 4.18 3.38 -11.32
CA GLY A 12 4.87 4.31 -10.46
C GLY A 12 5.06 3.72 -9.07
N LEU A 13 6.22 3.96 -8.49
CA LEU A 13 6.55 3.54 -7.14
C LEU A 13 7.33 4.63 -6.44
N ARG A 14 6.79 5.13 -5.34
CA ARG A 14 7.51 6.00 -4.41
C ARG A 14 7.37 5.42 -3.01
N GLN A 15 8.48 5.34 -2.31
CA GLN A 15 8.55 4.89 -0.93
C GLN A 15 9.47 5.82 -0.15
N ALA A 16 9.17 6.02 1.13
CA ALA A 16 9.97 6.85 2.03
C ALA A 16 9.86 6.30 3.46
N GLY A 17 10.87 6.57 4.29
CA GLY A 17 10.90 6.11 5.67
C GLY A 17 10.90 4.57 5.81
N SER A 18 10.28 4.07 6.87
CA SER A 18 10.22 2.64 7.21
C SER A 18 9.10 1.87 6.52
N LEU A 19 8.20 2.53 5.79
CA LEU A 19 7.17 1.83 5.03
C LEU A 19 7.74 1.31 3.71
N LYS A 20 7.61 0.00 3.48
CA LYS A 20 8.06 -0.70 2.28
C LYS A 20 6.90 -1.42 1.59
N LEU A 21 6.91 -1.42 0.26
CA LEU A 21 6.00 -2.16 -0.60
C LEU A 21 6.79 -3.29 -1.26
N LEU A 22 6.38 -4.52 -0.96
CA LEU A 22 6.94 -5.74 -1.54
C LEU A 22 5.97 -6.28 -2.58
N PHE A 23 6.52 -6.79 -3.68
CA PHE A 23 5.75 -7.31 -4.81
C PHE A 23 6.06 -8.81 -4.96
N PRO A 24 5.16 -9.70 -4.50
CA PRO A 24 5.27 -11.13 -4.75
C PRO A 24 5.32 -11.44 -6.24
N ARG A 25 5.73 -12.66 -6.59
CA ARG A 25 5.65 -13.12 -7.98
C ARG A 25 4.18 -13.12 -8.41
N PRO A 26 3.83 -12.54 -9.57
CA PRO A 26 2.45 -12.46 -10.01
C PRO A 26 1.80 -13.83 -10.11
N VAL A 27 0.60 -13.97 -9.56
CA VAL A 27 -0.30 -15.09 -9.77
C VAL A 27 -1.52 -14.57 -10.53
N GLY A 28 -1.64 -14.92 -11.81
CA GLY A 28 -2.69 -14.38 -12.68
C GLY A 28 -2.39 -12.98 -13.22
N ARG A 29 -3.45 -12.21 -13.50
CA ARG A 29 -3.36 -10.91 -14.21
C ARG A 29 -3.28 -9.68 -13.28
N GLY A 30 -3.49 -9.86 -11.98
CA GLY A 30 -3.45 -8.76 -11.00
C GLY A 30 -2.05 -8.46 -10.48
N ILE A 31 -1.92 -7.30 -9.81
CA ILE A 31 -0.74 -6.98 -9.01
C ILE A 31 -1.08 -7.21 -7.55
N GLU A 32 -0.21 -7.94 -6.84
CA GLU A 32 -0.26 -8.07 -5.39
C GLU A 32 0.84 -7.20 -4.76
N VAL A 33 0.47 -6.49 -3.70
CA VAL A 33 1.37 -5.63 -2.94
C VAL A 33 1.24 -5.94 -1.46
N VAL A 34 2.37 -6.21 -0.81
CA VAL A 34 2.45 -6.37 0.65
C VAL A 34 3.14 -5.15 1.24
N ALA A 35 2.41 -4.35 2.01
CA ALA A 35 2.93 -3.24 2.78
C ALA A 35 3.53 -3.74 4.11
N VAL A 36 4.74 -3.27 4.43
CA VAL A 36 5.50 -3.65 5.63
C VAL A 36 6.05 -2.39 6.28
N ASN A 37 5.69 -2.14 7.54
CA ASN A 37 6.39 -1.17 8.37
C ASN A 37 7.62 -1.84 9.02
N THR A 38 8.82 -1.45 8.61
CA THR A 38 10.07 -2.00 9.13
C THR A 38 10.54 -1.36 10.43
N ALA A 39 9.83 -0.36 10.96
CA ALA A 39 10.15 0.25 12.26
C ALA A 39 9.66 -0.59 13.45
N GLY A 40 8.74 -1.53 13.21
CA GLY A 40 8.17 -2.41 14.25
C GLY A 40 6.96 -1.83 15.01
N GLY A 41 6.54 -0.61 14.68
CA GLY A 41 5.35 0.06 15.19
C GLY A 41 5.31 1.54 14.80
N ILE A 42 4.31 2.24 15.30
CA ILE A 42 4.17 3.70 15.25
C ILE A 42 4.08 4.29 16.66
N THR A 43 4.63 5.49 16.86
CA THR A 43 4.54 6.25 18.11
C THR A 43 4.07 7.68 17.86
N GLY A 44 3.85 8.46 18.92
CA GLY A 44 3.49 9.88 18.84
C GLY A 44 4.35 10.66 17.85
N GLY A 45 3.71 11.46 16.99
CA GLY A 45 4.36 12.28 15.97
C GLY A 45 4.58 11.59 14.61
N ASP A 46 4.48 10.26 14.54
CA ASP A 46 4.64 9.53 13.28
C ASP A 46 3.52 9.83 12.27
N ARG A 47 3.90 9.88 10.99
CA ARG A 47 2.97 10.07 9.86
C ARG A 47 3.22 9.03 8.78
N PHE A 48 2.27 8.13 8.62
CA PHE A 48 2.30 7.06 7.64
C PHE A 48 1.14 7.19 6.67
N GLY A 49 1.35 6.70 5.45
CA GLY A 49 0.24 6.59 4.51
C GLY A 49 0.56 5.77 3.28
N ILE A 50 -0.49 5.18 2.73
CA ILE A 50 -0.45 4.43 1.47
C ILE A 50 -1.38 5.12 0.49
N ARG A 51 -0.88 5.39 -0.71
CA ARG A 51 -1.70 5.76 -1.87
C ARG A 51 -1.60 4.64 -2.90
N ALA A 52 -2.73 4.01 -3.19
CA ALA A 52 -2.85 2.90 -4.13
C ALA A 52 -3.83 3.26 -5.24
N GLU A 53 -3.42 3.09 -6.49
CA GLU A 53 -4.22 3.45 -7.66
C GLU A 53 -4.29 2.27 -8.62
N ALA A 54 -5.51 1.76 -8.82
CA ALA A 54 -5.81 0.76 -9.81
C ALA A 54 -6.34 1.44 -11.07
N GLY A 55 -5.57 1.36 -12.16
CA GLY A 55 -5.97 1.88 -13.46
C GLY A 55 -7.13 1.09 -14.07
N ALA A 56 -7.76 1.63 -15.11
CA ALA A 56 -8.98 1.05 -15.70
C ALA A 56 -8.84 -0.44 -16.03
N GLY A 57 -9.85 -1.22 -15.65
CA GLY A 57 -9.91 -2.67 -15.87
C GLY A 57 -8.83 -3.51 -15.17
N THR A 58 -8.03 -2.92 -14.25
CA THR A 58 -6.97 -3.66 -13.54
C THR A 58 -7.48 -4.29 -12.25
N LEU A 59 -6.76 -5.32 -11.79
CA LEU A 59 -6.93 -5.90 -10.46
C LEU A 59 -5.69 -5.58 -9.61
N LEU A 60 -5.91 -4.92 -8.48
CA LEU A 60 -4.88 -4.60 -7.50
C LEU A 60 -5.26 -5.19 -6.14
N THR A 61 -4.39 -6.00 -5.56
CA THR A 61 -4.53 -6.46 -4.18
C THR A 61 -3.50 -5.76 -3.31
N VAL A 62 -3.94 -5.05 -2.28
CA VAL A 62 -3.06 -4.40 -1.29
C VAL A 62 -3.31 -5.01 0.07
N THR A 63 -2.28 -5.63 0.63
CA THR A 63 -2.35 -6.24 1.95
C THR A 63 -1.19 -5.78 2.83
N THR A 64 -1.26 -6.07 4.12
CA THR A 64 -0.18 -5.85 5.09
C THR A 64 0.29 -7.18 5.63
N GLN A 65 1.60 -7.33 5.86
CA GLN A 65 2.13 -8.57 6.44
C GLN A 65 1.62 -8.82 7.88
N ALA A 66 1.32 -7.75 8.61
CA ALA A 66 0.84 -7.80 9.98
C ALA A 66 0.01 -6.55 10.29
N ALA A 67 -0.78 -6.61 11.37
CA ALA A 67 -1.39 -5.42 11.95
C ALA A 67 -0.32 -4.48 12.49
N GLU A 68 -0.56 -3.18 12.37
CA GLU A 68 0.35 -2.14 12.89
C GLU A 68 0.30 -2.09 14.42
N ARG A 69 1.45 -1.89 15.05
CA ARG A 69 1.53 -1.72 16.51
C ARG A 69 1.56 -0.23 16.84
N ALA A 70 0.52 0.25 17.54
CA ALA A 70 0.52 1.59 18.10
C ALA A 70 1.13 1.60 19.51
N TYR A 71 2.17 2.39 19.71
CA TYR A 71 2.80 2.62 21.01
C TYR A 71 2.17 3.82 21.73
N ARG A 72 2.43 3.92 23.03
CA ARG A 72 2.01 5.07 23.86
C ARG A 72 2.67 6.34 23.31
N ALA A 73 1.86 7.32 22.92
CA ALA A 73 2.32 8.66 22.57
C ALA A 73 2.67 9.48 23.83
N GLN A 74 3.59 10.44 23.69
CA GLN A 74 3.83 11.44 24.73
C GLN A 74 2.67 12.45 24.78
N GLN A 75 2.67 13.30 25.82
CA GLN A 75 1.67 14.36 25.93
C GLN A 75 1.73 15.26 24.68
N ASP A 76 0.56 15.58 24.13
CA ASP A 76 0.37 16.41 22.93
C ASP A 76 0.91 15.83 21.61
N GLU A 77 1.34 14.57 21.59
CA GLU A 77 1.72 13.86 20.37
C GLU A 77 0.61 12.93 19.87
N VAL A 78 0.41 12.90 18.55
CA VAL A 78 -0.55 11.99 17.89
C VAL A 78 0.12 11.40 16.66
N ALA A 79 0.03 10.07 16.53
CA ALA A 79 0.40 9.38 15.29
C ALA A 79 -0.76 9.47 14.29
N ALA A 80 -0.45 9.59 13.00
CA ALA A 80 -1.46 9.61 11.94
C ALA A 80 -1.14 8.55 10.87
N VAL A 81 -2.17 7.80 10.48
CA VAL A 81 -2.13 6.87 9.36
C VAL A 81 -3.24 7.25 8.38
N GLU A 82 -2.88 7.60 7.15
CA GLU A 82 -3.83 7.95 6.09
C GLU A 82 -3.64 7.04 4.87
N ASN A 83 -4.69 6.28 4.54
CA ASN A 83 -4.68 5.41 3.37
C ASN A 83 -5.69 5.93 2.32
N ARG A 84 -5.23 6.06 1.08
CA ARG A 84 -6.03 6.47 -0.06
C ARG A 84 -6.00 5.39 -1.14
N VAL A 85 -7.18 4.89 -1.47
CA VAL A 85 -7.37 3.89 -2.52
C VAL A 85 -8.22 4.51 -3.63
N ILE A 86 -7.74 4.39 -4.87
CA ILE A 86 -8.41 4.90 -6.06
C ILE A 86 -8.56 3.74 -7.04
N ALA A 87 -9.78 3.53 -7.52
CA ALA A 87 -10.11 2.56 -8.56
C ALA A 87 -10.71 3.32 -9.74
N GLU A 88 -10.09 3.21 -10.91
CA GLU A 88 -10.64 3.73 -12.15
C GLU A 88 -11.77 2.82 -12.67
N ALA A 89 -12.40 3.22 -13.79
CA ALA A 89 -13.52 2.48 -14.37
C ALA A 89 -13.20 1.00 -14.60
N GLY A 90 -14.04 0.12 -14.05
CA GLY A 90 -13.88 -1.33 -14.14
C GLY A 90 -12.67 -1.91 -13.40
N ALA A 91 -11.95 -1.10 -12.62
CA ALA A 91 -10.87 -1.59 -11.78
C ALA A 91 -11.42 -2.24 -10.50
N GLU A 92 -10.71 -3.23 -9.98
CA GLU A 92 -11.00 -3.88 -8.72
C GLU A 92 -9.81 -3.71 -7.76
N VAL A 93 -10.10 -3.29 -6.52
CA VAL A 93 -9.11 -3.25 -5.44
C VAL A 93 -9.54 -4.16 -4.30
N ARG A 94 -8.62 -5.00 -3.85
CA ARG A 94 -8.81 -5.96 -2.75
C ARG A 94 -7.82 -5.72 -1.62
#